data_AF-A0A7C2YHP5-F1
#
_entry.id   AF-A0A7C2YHP5-F1
#
_cell.length_a   1.000
_cell.length_b   1.000
_cell.length_c   1.000
_cell.angle_alpha   90.00
_cell.angle_beta   90.00
_cell.angle_gamma   90.00
#
_symmetry.space_group_name_H-M   'P 1'
#
loop_
_entity.id
_entity.type
_entity.pdbx_description
1 polymer ?
#
loop_
_entity_poly.entity_id
_entity_poly.type
_entity_poly.pdbx_seq_one_letter_code
_entity_poly.pdbx_strand_id
1 'polypeptide(L)'
;MPRQRGSGGGVRRRDRKNIPVGRAYIQSTFNNTIVTLTDPQGNVIAWASGGTVGFKGSRKGTPYAASVAADTAARRAVEHGLRQVEVLVKGPGSGREP
;
A
#
# COMPACT_ATOMS: atom_id res chain seq x y z
N MET A 1 3.65 36.17 3.67
CA MET A 1 4.37 34.91 3.42
C MET A 1 3.49 33.73 3.83
N PRO A 2 3.33 32.71 2.99
CA PRO A 2 3.59 31.34 3.47
C PRO A 2 4.59 30.62 2.56
N ARG A 3 5.54 29.94 3.21
CA ARG A 3 6.76 29.36 2.63
C ARG A 3 6.52 27.99 2.01
N GLN A 4 7.09 27.84 0.81
CA GLN A 4 7.74 26.66 0.24
C GLN A 4 6.89 25.39 0.01
N ARG A 5 6.46 25.28 -1.26
CA ARG A 5 6.48 24.01 -1.98
C ARG A 5 7.93 23.55 -2.12
N GLY A 6 8.17 22.27 -1.90
CA GLY A 6 9.38 21.56 -2.32
C GLY A 6 9.43 20.19 -1.63
N SER A 7 9.92 19.11 -2.22
CA SER A 7 10.36 18.77 -3.57
C SER A 7 11.04 17.41 -3.41
N GLY A 8 10.94 16.54 -4.41
CA GLY A 8 11.95 15.50 -4.62
C GLY A 8 11.75 14.17 -3.87
N GLY A 9 10.79 13.37 -4.32
CA GLY A 9 10.89 11.92 -4.20
C GLY A 9 11.15 11.37 -5.59
N GLY A 10 12.43 11.23 -5.98
CA GLY A 10 12.79 10.70 -7.30
C GLY A 10 12.08 9.37 -7.54
N VAL A 11 11.14 9.37 -8.49
CA VAL A 11 10.56 8.13 -9.00
C VAL A 11 11.67 7.49 -9.81
N ARG A 12 12.52 6.71 -9.13
CA ARG A 12 13.40 5.75 -9.78
C ARG A 12 12.49 4.98 -10.72
N ARG A 13 12.69 5.16 -12.04
CA ARG A 13 12.02 4.39 -13.07
C ARG A 13 12.19 2.94 -12.66
N ARG A 14 11.12 2.35 -12.08
CA ARG A 14 11.10 0.92 -11.87
C ARG A 14 11.06 0.35 -13.26
N ASP A 15 12.17 -0.27 -13.65
CA ASP A 15 12.19 -1.28 -14.70
C ASP A 15 10.86 -2.02 -14.65
N ARG A 16 10.14 -2.05 -15.77
CA ARG A 16 8.95 -2.87 -15.97
C ARG A 16 9.37 -4.33 -15.88
N LYS A 17 9.70 -4.77 -14.67
CA LYS A 17 9.82 -6.17 -14.32
C LYS A 17 8.39 -6.63 -14.18
N ASN A 18 7.91 -7.26 -15.24
CA ASN A 18 6.64 -7.95 -15.26
C ASN A 18 6.76 -9.12 -14.27
N ILE A 19 6.49 -8.86 -13.00
CA ILE A 19 6.66 -9.85 -11.93
C ILE A 19 5.29 -10.48 -11.68
N PRO A 20 5.05 -11.70 -12.20
CA PRO A 20 3.72 -12.31 -12.20
C PRO A 20 3.25 -12.70 -10.80
N VAL A 21 4.18 -13.00 -9.89
CA VAL A 21 3.92 -13.49 -8.54
C VAL A 21 4.65 -12.60 -7.53
N GLY A 22 3.98 -12.20 -6.45
CA GLY A 22 4.56 -11.40 -5.37
C GLY A 22 3.94 -11.68 -4.01
N ARG A 23 4.21 -10.82 -3.04
CA ARG A 23 3.71 -10.89 -1.66
C ARG A 23 3.01 -9.60 -1.28
N ALA A 24 1.90 -9.71 -0.57
CA ALA A 24 1.12 -8.61 -0.05
C ALA A 24 1.20 -8.59 1.47
N TYR A 25 1.97 -7.67 2.03
CA TYR A 25 2.08 -7.46 3.46
C TYR A 25 1.02 -6.45 3.92
N ILE A 26 0.08 -6.92 4.73
CA ILE A 26 -0.96 -6.10 5.33
C ILE A 26 -0.63 -5.94 6.80
N GLN A 27 -0.21 -4.74 7.19
CA GLN A 27 -0.02 -4.38 8.58
C GLN A 27 -1.25 -3.64 9.08
N SER A 28 -2.07 -4.32 9.87
CA SER A 28 -3.26 -3.73 10.49
C SER A 28 -2.99 -3.42 11.96
N THR A 29 -3.05 -2.14 12.30
CA THR A 29 -2.95 -1.61 13.67
C THR A 29 -4.27 -0.94 14.04
N PHE A 30 -4.50 -0.66 15.32
CA PHE A 30 -5.73 0.00 15.79
C PHE A 30 -5.97 1.39 15.15
N ASN A 31 -4.91 2.05 14.68
CA ASN A 31 -4.98 3.42 14.19
C ASN A 31 -4.73 3.55 12.68
N ASN A 32 -4.27 2.49 12.01
CA ASN A 32 -3.92 2.53 10.60
C ASN A 32 -3.77 1.12 10.00
N THR A 33 -4.09 1.00 8.72
CA THR A 33 -3.74 -0.17 7.91
C THR A 33 -2.80 0.24 6.79
N ILE A 34 -1.68 -0.47 6.68
CA ILE A 34 -0.66 -0.28 5.64
C ILE A 34 -0.62 -1.54 4.80
N VAL A 35 -0.78 -1.37 3.48
CA VAL A 35 -0.70 -2.44 2.50
C VAL A 35 0.54 -2.23 1.66
N THR A 36 1.43 -3.20 1.66
CA THR A 36 2.69 -3.18 0.92
C THR A 36 2.76 -4.39 0.02
N LEU A 37 2.81 -4.16 -1.28
CA LEU A 37 2.99 -5.19 -2.31
C LEU A 37 4.46 -5.24 -2.69
N THR A 38 5.02 -6.43 -2.66
CA THR A 38 6.42 -6.69 -2.97
C THR A 38 6.56 -7.84 -3.93
N ASP A 39 7.73 -7.94 -4.52
CA ASP A 39 8.20 -9.11 -5.23
C ASP A 39 8.56 -10.24 -4.26
N PRO A 40 8.70 -11.48 -4.74
CA PRO A 40 9.18 -12.60 -3.95
C PRO A 40 10.60 -12.37 -3.41
N GLN A 41 11.36 -11.51 -4.11
CA GLN A 41 12.71 -11.08 -3.71
C GLN A 41 12.70 -9.96 -2.64
N GLY A 42 11.53 -9.48 -2.20
CA GLY A 42 11.42 -8.43 -1.19
C GLY A 42 11.53 -7.00 -1.72
N ASN A 43 11.61 -6.81 -3.04
CA ASN A 43 11.52 -5.48 -3.64
C ASN A 43 10.08 -4.99 -3.54
N VAL A 44 9.86 -3.82 -2.94
CA VAL A 44 8.52 -3.21 -2.93
C VAL A 44 8.13 -2.90 -4.39
N ILE A 45 6.87 -3.08 -4.77
CA ILE A 45 6.30 -2.64 -6.05
C ILE A 45 5.37 -1.46 -5.82
N ALA A 46 4.49 -1.57 -4.82
CA ALA A 46 3.52 -0.54 -4.49
C ALA A 46 3.21 -0.61 -3.00
N TRP A 47 2.84 0.52 -2.43
CA TRP A 47 2.33 0.57 -1.08
C TRP A 47 1.28 1.66 -0.96
N ALA A 48 0.35 1.45 -0.05
CA ALA A 48 -0.67 2.43 0.30
C ALA A 48 -1.05 2.26 1.77
N SER A 49 -1.66 3.29 2.33
CA SER A 49 -2.19 3.26 3.69
C SER A 49 -3.43 4.14 3.75
N GLY A 50 -4.20 4.02 4.84
CA GLY A 50 -5.35 4.90 5.08
C GLY A 50 -4.98 6.38 5.00
N GLY A 51 -3.78 6.76 5.44
CA GLY A 51 -3.26 8.12 5.30
C GLY A 51 -2.93 8.52 3.86
N THR A 52 -2.40 7.60 3.06
CA THR A 52 -2.01 7.84 1.66
C THR A 52 -3.21 8.09 0.76
N VAL A 53 -4.35 7.45 1.05
CA VAL A 53 -5.61 7.62 0.29
C VAL A 53 -6.47 8.80 0.77
N GLY A 54 -5.96 9.60 1.72
CA GLY A 54 -6.59 10.85 2.14
C GLY A 54 -7.45 10.76 3.41
N PHE A 55 -7.54 9.60 4.07
CA PHE A 55 -8.20 9.54 5.38
C PHE A 55 -7.35 10.22 6.45
N LYS A 56 -8.00 11.04 7.30
CA LYS A 56 -7.38 11.80 8.38
C LYS A 56 -7.98 11.42 9.74
N GLY A 57 -7.18 11.56 10.79
CA GLY A 57 -7.57 11.25 12.18
C GLY A 57 -7.95 9.78 12.37
N SER A 58 -8.95 9.54 13.23
CA SER A 58 -9.44 8.20 13.59
C SER A 58 -10.01 7.39 12.41
N ARG A 59 -10.33 8.06 11.29
CA ARG A 59 -10.83 7.38 10.08
C ARG A 59 -9.77 6.51 9.38
N LYS A 60 -8.49 6.69 9.68
CA LYS A 60 -7.38 5.92 9.10
C LYS A 60 -7.38 4.44 9.51
N GLY A 61 -7.90 4.12 10.70
CA GLY A 61 -7.97 2.76 11.23
C GLY A 61 -9.26 2.03 10.86
N THR A 62 -10.14 2.63 10.06
CA THR A 62 -11.42 2.02 9.68
C THR A 62 -11.23 0.93 8.62
N PRO A 63 -12.09 -0.11 8.59
CA PRO A 63 -12.04 -1.14 7.56
C PRO A 63 -12.21 -0.54 6.16
N TYR A 64 -13.10 0.46 6.00
CA TYR A 64 -13.27 1.16 4.72
C TYR A 64 -11.98 1.82 4.22
N ALA A 65 -11.22 2.48 5.11
CA ALA A 65 -9.94 3.06 4.74
C ALA A 65 -8.90 2.00 4.35
N ALA A 66 -8.96 0.82 4.98
CA ALA A 66 -8.10 -0.32 4.64
C ALA A 66 -8.41 -0.87 3.25
N SER A 67 -9.69 -1.08 2.92
CA SER A 67 -10.12 -1.61 1.61
C SER A 67 -9.75 -0.63 0.47
N VAL A 68 -9.95 0.68 0.67
CA VAL A 68 -9.56 1.71 -0.31
C VAL A 68 -8.04 1.78 -0.49
N ALA A 69 -7.27 1.63 0.59
CA ALA A 69 -5.81 1.55 0.50
C ALA A 69 -5.35 0.28 -0.24
N ALA A 70 -5.99 -0.86 0.03
CA ALA A 70 -5.71 -2.12 -0.65
C ALA A 70 -5.98 -2.03 -2.16
N ASP A 71 -7.14 -1.48 -2.57
CA ASP A 71 -7.47 -1.24 -3.99
C ASP A 71 -6.45 -0.32 -4.67
N THR A 72 -6.08 0.79 -4.02
CA THR A 72 -5.09 1.72 -4.56
C THR A 72 -3.71 1.06 -4.75
N ALA A 73 -3.27 0.24 -3.79
CA ALA A 73 -2.02 -0.50 -3.90
C ALA A 73 -2.11 -1.56 -5.01
N ALA A 74 -3.22 -2.30 -5.07
CA ALA A 74 -3.45 -3.36 -6.05
C ALA A 74 -3.45 -2.81 -7.48
N ARG A 75 -4.15 -1.70 -7.75
CA ARG A 75 -4.15 -1.06 -9.08
C ARG A 75 -2.73 -0.74 -9.56
N ARG A 76 -1.92 -0.11 -8.70
CA ARG A 76 -0.52 0.21 -9.01
C ARG A 76 0.29 -1.06 -9.28
N ALA A 77 0.09 -2.12 -8.50
CA ALA A 77 0.78 -3.39 -8.71
C ALA A 77 0.37 -4.07 -10.03
N VAL A 78 -0.90 -4.04 -10.40
CA VAL A 78 -1.38 -4.59 -11.67
C VAL A 78 -0.73 -3.87 -12.86
N GLU A 79 -0.55 -2.55 -12.79
CA GLU A 79 0.20 -1.79 -13.81
C GLU A 79 1.68 -2.24 -13.94
N HIS A 80 2.24 -2.81 -12.87
CA HIS A 80 3.59 -3.38 -12.85
C HIS A 80 3.64 -4.87 -13.26
N GLY A 81 2.51 -5.49 -13.62
CA GLY A 81 2.45 -6.87 -14.09
C GLY A 81 2.24 -7.92 -12.99
N LEU A 82 1.91 -7.48 -11.77
CA LEU A 82 1.58 -8.35 -10.65
C LEU A 82 0.21 -9.03 -10.88
N ARG A 83 0.18 -10.37 -10.95
CA ARG A 83 -1.05 -11.15 -11.19
C ARG A 83 -1.46 -11.97 -9.99
N GLN A 84 -0.50 -12.53 -9.27
CA GLN A 84 -0.73 -13.37 -8.11
C GLN A 84 0.04 -12.82 -6.91
N VAL A 85 -0.61 -12.74 -5.76
CA VAL A 85 0.02 -12.29 -4.52
C VAL A 85 -0.30 -13.26 -3.39
N GLU A 86 0.71 -13.55 -2.58
CA GLU A 86 0.53 -14.22 -1.29
C GLU A 86 0.25 -13.18 -0.21
N VAL A 87 -0.86 -13.31 0.50
CA VAL A 87 -1.28 -12.30 1.50
C VAL A 87 -0.75 -12.67 2.88
N LEU A 88 0.05 -11.78 3.47
CA LEU A 88 0.59 -11.89 4.82
C LEU A 88 0.02 -10.78 5.69
N VAL A 89 -0.84 -11.14 6.65
CA VAL A 89 -1.51 -10.18 7.53
C VAL A 89 -0.87 -10.18 8.92
N LYS A 90 -0.44 -9.00 9.38
CA LYS A 90 0.18 -8.80 10.70
C LYS A 90 -0.55 -7.74 11.52
N GLY A 91 -0.79 -8.05 12.78
CA GLY A 91 -1.32 -7.12 13.79
C GLY A 91 -2.84 -7.20 13.98
N PRO A 92 -3.38 -6.82 15.15
CA PRO A 92 -4.76 -7.06 15.55
C PRO A 92 -5.78 -6.06 14.98
N GLY A 93 -5.38 -5.20 14.04
CA GLY A 93 -6.24 -4.09 13.58
C GLY A 93 -7.51 -4.52 12.85
N SER A 94 -8.50 -3.64 12.87
CA SER A 94 -9.86 -3.85 12.36
C SER A 94 -9.97 -4.00 10.83
N GLY A 95 -8.86 -3.84 10.10
CA GLY A 95 -8.80 -4.05 8.65
C GLY A 95 -8.46 -5.48 8.24
N ARG A 96 -8.68 -6.45 9.13
CA ARG A 96 -8.41 -7.88 8.92
C ARG A 96 -9.55 -8.65 8.25
N GLU A 97 -10.76 -8.10 8.24
CA GLU A 97 -11.93 -8.69 7.60
C GLU A 97 -12.41 -7.82 6.43
N PRO A 98 -13.01 -8.45 5.39
CA PRO A 98 -13.14 -7.92 4.04
C PRO A 98 -13.98 -6.65 3.90
#